data_AF-B8CJ64-F1
#
_entry.id   AF-B8CJ64-F1
#
_cell.length_a   1.000
_cell.length_b   1.000
_cell.length_c   1.000
_cell.angle_alpha   90.00
_cell.angle_beta   90.00
_cell.angle_gamma   90.00
#
_symmetry.space_group_name_H-M   'P 1'
#
loop_
_entity.id
_entity.type
_entity.pdbx_description
1 polymer ?
#
loop_
_entity_poly.entity_id
_entity_poly.type
_entity_poly.pdbx_seq_one_letter_code
_entity_poly.pdbx_strand_id
1 'polypeptide(L)'
;MGWGGIAQQGNEDSTMSTRKGKLNSVEHMYDDRPKSFTKEKVKDIRMAVDNAWGDNDLSRGFATEELAAQAFSDAINPISIDNSVEIGANIGYEALSDSYYLSNPVTSYLPDAIRYTEYALEPALGARTAYVHTHGSVSKGAESFSGHNYKGGDIGFSKLNKINAYMASPSRRLYKFNFSAFTRAQSSDSRDFVSEVGK
;
A
#
# COMPACT_ATOMS: atom_id res chain seq x y z
N MET A 1 0.12 -59.31 27.86
CA MET A 1 0.52 -58.23 28.79
C MET A 1 1.75 -57.54 28.21
N GLY A 2 1.78 -56.21 28.23
CA GLY A 2 2.87 -55.35 27.69
C GLY A 2 2.34 -54.39 26.62
N TRP A 3 1.53 -53.39 26.98
CA TRP A 3 1.89 -52.02 27.39
C TRP A 3 2.57 -51.16 26.30
N GLY A 4 1.86 -50.10 25.89
CA GLY A 4 2.47 -48.77 25.72
C GLY A 4 2.73 -48.28 24.30
N GLY A 5 1.68 -48.05 23.51
CA GLY A 5 1.77 -47.13 22.37
C GLY A 5 1.78 -45.68 22.88
N ILE A 6 2.96 -45.05 22.93
CA ILE A 6 3.10 -43.60 23.05
C ILE A 6 3.25 -43.07 21.62
N ALA A 7 2.16 -42.55 21.07
CA ALA A 7 2.23 -41.67 19.93
C ALA A 7 2.84 -40.35 20.42
N GLN A 8 4.15 -40.16 20.21
CA GLN A 8 4.72 -38.82 20.22
C GLN A 8 4.15 -38.08 19.02
N GLN A 9 3.20 -37.17 19.29
CA GLN A 9 2.98 -35.99 18.48
C GLN A 9 4.29 -35.21 18.43
N GLY A 10 5.15 -35.58 17.49
CA GLY A 10 6.29 -34.78 17.11
C GLY A 10 5.74 -33.55 16.40
N ASN A 11 5.99 -32.40 17.02
CA ASN A 11 5.85 -31.07 16.44
C ASN A 11 6.14 -31.09 14.94
N GLU A 12 5.10 -30.91 14.13
CA GLU A 12 5.30 -30.27 12.84
C GLU A 12 5.68 -28.84 13.17
N ASP A 13 7.00 -28.63 13.23
CA ASP A 13 7.64 -27.35 13.05
C ASP A 13 6.90 -26.63 11.92
N SER A 14 6.16 -25.59 12.32
CA SER A 14 5.63 -24.56 11.46
C SER A 14 6.80 -23.78 10.88
N THR A 15 7.57 -24.46 10.03
CA THR A 15 8.48 -23.85 9.10
C THR A 15 7.65 -22.86 8.33
N MET A 16 7.85 -21.58 8.68
CA MET A 16 7.38 -20.42 7.95
C MET A 16 7.67 -20.68 6.48
N SER A 17 6.63 -21.12 5.77
CA SER A 17 6.66 -21.35 4.35
C SER A 17 6.98 -20.01 3.72
N THR A 18 8.20 -19.87 3.23
CA THR A 18 8.79 -18.75 2.49
C THR A 18 8.13 -18.54 1.12
N ARG A 19 6.80 -18.72 1.04
CA ARG A 19 5.98 -18.32 -0.10
C ARG A 19 5.86 -16.80 -0.13
N LYS A 20 6.97 -16.13 -0.45
CA LYS A 20 7.02 -14.77 -0.98
C LYS A 20 6.10 -14.74 -2.21
N GLY A 21 5.21 -13.75 -2.28
CA GLY A 21 4.36 -13.52 -3.45
C GLY A 21 3.03 -14.29 -3.52
N LYS A 22 2.56 -14.91 -2.43
CA LYS A 22 1.15 -15.33 -2.37
C LYS A 22 0.33 -14.28 -1.63
N LEU A 23 -0.64 -13.70 -2.36
CA LEU A 23 -1.88 -13.10 -1.89
C LEU A 23 -2.31 -13.69 -0.55
N ASN A 24 -1.89 -13.08 0.56
CA ASN A 24 -2.58 -13.21 1.82
C ASN A 24 -3.31 -11.88 2.02
N SER A 25 -4.61 -12.00 2.25
CA SER A 25 -5.55 -10.92 2.60
C SER A 25 -5.85 -9.85 1.55
N VAL A 26 -6.53 -10.24 0.47
CA VAL A 26 -7.69 -9.44 0.03
C VAL A 26 -9.01 -10.13 0.40
N GLU A 27 -8.99 -11.46 0.67
CA GLU A 27 -10.19 -12.27 0.94
C GLU A 27 -11.02 -11.81 2.16
N HIS A 28 -10.36 -11.24 3.17
CA HIS A 28 -11.05 -10.71 4.35
C HIS A 28 -11.58 -9.28 4.19
N MET A 29 -11.18 -8.53 3.16
CA MET A 29 -11.66 -7.16 2.91
C MET A 29 -13.02 -7.10 2.20
N TYR A 30 -13.52 -8.24 1.69
CA TYR A 30 -14.69 -8.29 0.81
C TYR A 30 -16.06 -8.21 1.52
N ASP A 31 -16.11 -8.46 2.83
CA ASP A 31 -17.40 -8.49 3.54
C ASP A 31 -17.91 -7.08 3.92
N ASP A 32 -17.03 -6.07 3.97
CA ASP A 32 -17.39 -4.67 4.22
C ASP A 32 -17.58 -3.90 2.92
N ARG A 33 -18.66 -4.24 2.20
CA ARG A 33 -18.99 -3.69 0.87
C ARG A 33 -19.06 -2.15 0.84
N PRO A 34 -18.53 -1.50 -0.21
CA PRO A 34 -19.01 -0.20 -0.64
C PRO A 34 -20.38 -0.37 -1.30
N LYS A 35 -21.35 0.48 -0.95
CA LYS A 35 -22.72 0.46 -1.51
C LYS A 35 -22.79 0.76 -3.02
N SER A 36 -21.67 1.11 -3.66
CA SER A 36 -21.59 1.64 -5.03
C SER A 36 -21.16 0.63 -6.12
N PHE A 37 -20.56 -0.51 -5.78
CA PHE A 37 -20.09 -1.50 -6.77
C PHE A 37 -20.78 -2.85 -6.64
N THR A 38 -20.97 -3.53 -7.78
CA THR A 38 -21.39 -4.93 -7.81
C THR A 38 -20.22 -5.85 -7.45
N LYS A 39 -20.52 -7.08 -7.04
CA LYS A 39 -19.48 -8.09 -6.75
C LYS A 39 -18.63 -8.39 -7.98
N GLU A 40 -19.26 -8.40 -9.15
CA GLU A 40 -18.63 -8.61 -10.44
C GLU A 40 -17.63 -7.49 -10.73
N LYS A 41 -18.03 -6.22 -10.52
CA LYS A 41 -17.14 -5.08 -10.75
C LYS A 41 -15.94 -5.09 -9.80
N VAL A 42 -16.14 -5.45 -8.53
CA VAL A 42 -15.05 -5.64 -7.56
C VAL A 42 -14.07 -6.72 -8.05
N LYS A 43 -14.59 -7.85 -8.55
CA LYS A 43 -13.77 -8.92 -9.11
C LYS A 43 -12.97 -8.47 -10.34
N ASP A 44 -13.57 -7.67 -11.22
CA ASP A 44 -12.90 -7.15 -12.41
C ASP A 44 -11.75 -6.20 -12.05
N ILE A 45 -11.99 -5.26 -11.12
CA ILE A 45 -10.94 -4.36 -10.60
C ILE A 45 -9.78 -5.16 -10.01
N ARG A 46 -10.09 -6.16 -9.18
CA ARG A 46 -9.07 -7.03 -8.59
C ARG A 46 -8.25 -7.74 -9.67
N MET A 47 -8.90 -8.33 -10.66
CA MET A 47 -8.20 -9.03 -11.74
C MET A 47 -7.28 -8.08 -12.52
N ALA A 48 -7.73 -6.85 -12.78
CA ALA A 48 -6.90 -5.83 -13.41
C ALA A 48 -5.66 -5.50 -12.55
N VAL A 49 -5.84 -5.34 -11.23
CA VAL A 49 -4.73 -5.09 -10.30
C VAL A 49 -3.76 -6.27 -10.25
N ASP A 50 -4.26 -7.50 -10.11
CA ASP A 50 -3.44 -8.71 -10.04
C ASP A 50 -2.62 -8.89 -11.34
N ASN A 51 -3.23 -8.65 -12.50
CA ASN A 51 -2.53 -8.70 -13.79
C ASN A 51 -1.47 -7.60 -13.90
N ALA A 52 -1.81 -6.35 -13.59
CA ALA A 52 -0.85 -5.25 -13.62
C ALA A 52 0.32 -5.48 -12.64
N TRP A 53 0.05 -6.11 -11.49
CA TRP A 53 1.08 -6.46 -10.52
C TRP A 53 2.08 -7.46 -11.09
N GLY A 54 1.59 -8.51 -11.77
CA GLY A 54 2.42 -9.52 -12.40
C GLY A 54 3.17 -9.00 -13.63
N ASP A 55 2.47 -8.31 -14.54
CA ASP A 55 3.02 -7.82 -15.80
C ASP A 55 4.13 -6.77 -15.59
N ASN A 56 4.06 -6.01 -14.50
CA ASN A 56 5.06 -5.00 -14.13
C ASN A 56 6.08 -5.48 -13.07
N ASP A 57 6.05 -6.76 -12.72
CA ASP A 57 6.94 -7.39 -11.73
C ASP A 57 7.00 -6.61 -10.40
N LEU A 58 5.85 -6.21 -9.86
CA LEU A 58 5.78 -5.38 -8.64
C LEU A 58 6.15 -6.15 -7.35
N SER A 59 6.34 -7.47 -7.44
CA SER A 59 6.81 -8.31 -6.33
C SER A 59 8.34 -8.31 -6.16
N ARG A 60 9.08 -7.70 -7.10
CA ARG A 60 10.54 -7.60 -7.03
C ARG A 60 11.03 -6.61 -5.98
N GLY A 61 12.32 -6.67 -5.69
CA GLY A 61 13.01 -5.63 -4.91
C GLY A 61 13.34 -4.41 -5.78
N PHE A 62 13.21 -3.23 -5.19
CA PHE A 62 13.56 -1.95 -5.79
C PHE A 62 14.75 -1.34 -5.06
N ALA A 63 15.63 -0.64 -5.79
CA ALA A 63 16.83 -0.03 -5.21
C ALA A 63 16.51 1.19 -4.32
N THR A 64 15.38 1.86 -4.53
CA THR A 64 14.95 3.00 -3.72
C THR A 64 13.45 2.96 -3.45
N GLU A 65 13.04 3.67 -2.40
CA GLU A 65 11.64 3.89 -2.06
C GLU A 65 10.88 4.57 -3.21
N GLU A 66 11.49 5.59 -3.84
CA GLU A 66 10.91 6.33 -4.97
C GLU A 66 10.68 5.42 -6.19
N LEU A 67 11.60 4.50 -6.47
CA LEU A 67 11.46 3.55 -7.59
C LEU A 67 10.33 2.55 -7.35
N ALA A 68 10.14 2.09 -6.12
CA ALA A 68 9.00 1.26 -5.75
C ALA A 68 7.68 2.03 -5.92
N ALA A 69 7.63 3.28 -5.45
CA ALA A 69 6.45 4.13 -5.59
C ALA A 69 6.12 4.47 -7.05
N GLN A 70 7.13 4.72 -7.88
CA GLN A 70 6.96 4.99 -9.30
C GLN A 70 6.44 3.75 -10.05
N ALA A 71 7.04 2.58 -9.81
CA ALA A 71 6.58 1.34 -10.44
C ALA A 71 5.12 1.02 -10.07
N PHE A 72 4.74 1.24 -8.81
CA PHE A 72 3.35 1.14 -8.36
C PHE A 72 2.45 2.15 -9.10
N SER A 73 2.86 3.41 -9.16
CA SER A 73 2.11 4.48 -9.85
C SER A 73 1.85 4.12 -11.32
N ASP A 74 2.89 3.72 -12.05
CA ASP A 74 2.80 3.43 -13.48
C ASP A 74 1.84 2.27 -13.77
N ALA A 75 1.87 1.24 -12.94
CA ALA A 75 1.05 0.04 -13.10
C ALA A 75 -0.40 0.22 -12.62
N ILE A 76 -0.61 0.87 -11.47
CA ILE A 76 -1.89 0.84 -10.75
C ILE A 76 -2.73 2.10 -10.98
N ASN A 77 -2.11 3.25 -11.21
CA ASN A 77 -2.83 4.51 -11.38
C ASN A 77 -3.83 4.51 -12.56
N PRO A 78 -3.55 3.91 -13.73
CA PRO A 78 -4.54 3.79 -14.79
C PRO A 78 -5.81 3.06 -14.34
N ILE A 79 -5.66 1.97 -13.59
CA ILE A 79 -6.78 1.18 -13.06
C ILE A 79 -7.59 2.01 -12.05
N SER A 80 -6.89 2.73 -11.17
CA SER A 80 -7.51 3.64 -10.20
C SER A 80 -8.39 4.69 -10.87
N ILE A 81 -7.88 5.35 -11.91
CA ILE A 81 -8.59 6.39 -12.68
C ILE A 81 -9.81 5.81 -13.40
N ASP A 82 -9.62 4.73 -14.15
CA ASP A 82 -10.67 4.10 -14.98
C ASP A 82 -11.85 3.60 -14.13
N ASN A 83 -11.58 3.25 -12.87
CA ASN A 83 -12.57 2.70 -11.95
C ASN A 83 -13.01 3.69 -10.88
N SER A 84 -12.43 4.89 -10.82
CA SER A 84 -12.71 5.88 -9.78
C SER A 84 -12.57 5.31 -8.37
N VAL A 85 -11.44 4.65 -8.09
CA VAL A 85 -11.11 4.05 -6.80
C VAL A 85 -9.69 4.39 -6.37
N GLU A 86 -9.45 4.66 -5.10
CA GLU A 86 -8.10 4.80 -4.56
C GLU A 86 -7.53 3.43 -4.19
N ILE A 87 -6.31 3.15 -4.65
CA ILE A 87 -5.57 1.90 -4.40
C ILE A 87 -4.16 2.29 -3.93
N GLY A 88 -3.60 1.54 -2.99
CA GLY A 88 -2.21 1.75 -2.59
C GLY A 88 -1.63 0.57 -1.84
N ALA A 89 -0.40 0.73 -1.37
CA ALA A 89 0.39 -0.30 -0.73
C ALA A 89 1.39 0.34 0.24
N ASN A 90 1.86 -0.44 1.21
CA ASN A 90 3.01 -0.06 2.02
C ASN A 90 4.30 -0.36 1.26
N ILE A 91 5.35 0.43 1.54
CA ILE A 91 6.71 0.18 1.08
C ILE A 91 7.56 -0.16 2.31
N GLY A 92 8.18 -1.33 2.29
CA GLY A 92 9.09 -1.81 3.32
C GLY A 92 10.52 -1.93 2.84
N TYR A 93 11.48 -1.62 3.71
CA TYR A 93 12.90 -1.81 3.47
C TYR A 93 13.39 -3.09 4.15
N GLU A 94 14.01 -3.98 3.37
CA GLU A 94 14.59 -5.23 3.84
C GLU A 94 16.12 -5.13 3.80
N ALA A 95 16.75 -5.24 4.98
CA ALA A 95 18.16 -4.93 5.15
C ALA A 95 19.14 -6.01 4.66
N LEU A 96 18.67 -7.25 4.47
CA LEU A 96 19.55 -8.35 4.02
C LEU A 96 19.79 -8.29 2.51
N SER A 97 18.79 -7.84 1.77
CA SER A 97 18.77 -7.66 0.32
C SER A 97 18.99 -6.21 -0.11
N ASP A 98 19.08 -5.29 0.86
CA ASP A 98 19.24 -3.84 0.62
C ASP A 98 18.23 -3.33 -0.42
N SER A 99 16.96 -3.68 -0.21
CA SER A 99 15.92 -3.50 -1.21
C SER A 99 14.60 -3.05 -0.58
N TYR A 100 13.83 -2.32 -1.37
CA TYR A 100 12.48 -1.87 -1.05
C TYR A 100 11.46 -2.79 -1.71
N TYR A 101 10.39 -3.11 -0.99
CA TYR A 101 9.34 -4.02 -1.44
C TYR A 101 7.96 -3.43 -1.18
N LEU A 102 7.06 -3.60 -2.16
CA LEU A 102 5.64 -3.28 -2.00
C LEU A 102 4.95 -4.38 -1.19
N SER A 103 4.06 -4.00 -0.27
CA SER A 103 3.08 -4.91 0.32
C SER A 103 1.99 -5.27 -0.69
N ASN A 104 1.01 -6.08 -0.29
CA ASN A 104 -0.18 -6.28 -1.10
C ASN A 104 -0.95 -4.95 -1.26
N PRO A 105 -1.72 -4.80 -2.36
CA PRO A 105 -2.55 -3.64 -2.57
C PRO A 105 -3.75 -3.62 -1.63
N VAL A 106 -4.15 -2.42 -1.20
CA VAL A 106 -5.28 -2.13 -0.32
C VAL A 106 -6.14 -1.04 -0.97
N THR A 107 -7.46 -1.19 -0.89
CA THR A 107 -8.42 -0.24 -1.45
C THR A 107 -9.71 -0.21 -0.65
N SER A 108 -10.32 0.98 -0.55
CA SER A 108 -11.68 1.13 0.00
C SER A 108 -12.77 0.92 -1.06
N TYR A 109 -12.37 0.82 -2.34
CA TYR A 109 -13.21 0.92 -3.54
C TYR A 109 -14.07 2.21 -3.59
N LEU A 110 -13.52 3.33 -3.12
CA LEU A 110 -14.11 4.67 -3.22
C LEU A 110 -13.13 5.65 -3.89
N PRO A 111 -13.63 6.67 -4.61
CA PRO A 111 -12.81 7.61 -5.38
C PRO A 111 -11.95 8.57 -4.58
N ASP A 112 -12.31 8.83 -3.32
CA ASP A 112 -11.68 9.85 -2.46
C ASP A 112 -11.50 9.33 -1.02
N ALA A 113 -11.29 8.03 -0.84
CA ALA A 113 -11.07 7.46 0.47
C ALA A 113 -10.12 6.26 0.44
N ILE A 114 -9.18 6.28 1.37
CA ILE A 114 -8.37 5.12 1.73
C ILE A 114 -8.78 4.60 3.10
N ARG A 115 -8.83 3.27 3.23
CA ARG A 115 -8.97 2.60 4.52
C ARG A 115 -7.61 2.53 5.22
N TYR A 116 -7.21 3.63 5.85
CA TYR A 116 -5.93 3.71 6.56
C TYR A 116 -5.75 2.66 7.67
N THR A 117 -6.84 2.17 8.25
CA THR A 117 -6.81 1.05 9.22
C THR A 117 -6.36 -0.25 8.56
N GLU A 118 -6.79 -0.50 7.33
CA GLU A 118 -6.37 -1.67 6.56
C GLU A 118 -4.91 -1.54 6.11
N TYR A 119 -4.48 -0.35 5.68
CA TYR A 119 -3.06 -0.07 5.42
C TYR A 119 -2.18 -0.25 6.65
N ALA A 120 -2.67 0.17 7.83
CA ALA A 120 -1.93 0.01 9.07
C ALA A 120 -1.66 -1.47 9.37
N LEU A 121 -2.64 -2.33 9.08
CA LEU A 121 -2.59 -3.77 9.33
C LEU A 121 -1.87 -4.55 8.23
N GLU A 122 -1.82 -4.04 6.99
CA GLU A 122 -1.16 -4.73 5.89
C GLU A 122 0.37 -4.78 6.12
N PRO A 123 0.97 -5.98 6.28
CA PRO A 123 2.37 -6.11 6.61
C PRO A 123 3.25 -5.70 5.42
N ALA A 124 4.28 -4.90 5.71
CA ALA A 124 5.37 -4.66 4.78
C ALA A 124 6.50 -5.66 5.04
N LEU A 125 7.22 -6.07 3.99
CA LEU A 125 8.45 -6.84 4.19
C LEU A 125 9.52 -5.91 4.77
N GLY A 126 10.09 -6.29 5.92
CA GLY A 126 11.06 -5.46 6.61
C GLY A 126 10.42 -4.26 7.32
N ALA A 127 11.18 -3.17 7.47
CA ALA A 127 10.70 -1.97 8.15
C ALA A 127 9.86 -1.11 7.20
N ARG A 128 8.62 -0.78 7.55
CA ARG A 128 7.78 0.14 6.77
C ARG A 128 8.43 1.52 6.71
N THR A 129 8.76 2.01 5.52
CA THR A 129 9.40 3.33 5.31
C THR A 129 8.46 4.34 4.68
N ALA A 130 7.48 3.86 3.89
CA ALA A 130 6.46 4.67 3.27
C ALA A 130 5.16 3.89 3.04
N TYR A 131 4.15 4.60 2.56
CA TYR A 131 3.07 4.04 1.76
C TYR A 131 2.93 4.85 0.47
N VAL A 132 2.35 4.22 -0.55
CA VAL A 132 2.00 4.84 -1.83
C VAL A 132 0.53 4.59 -2.09
N HIS A 133 -0.18 5.56 -2.67
CA HIS A 133 -1.54 5.37 -3.15
C HIS A 133 -1.83 6.16 -4.42
N THR A 134 -2.97 5.88 -5.02
CA THR A 134 -3.52 6.50 -6.23
C THR A 134 -4.75 7.31 -5.89
N HIS A 135 -4.97 8.41 -6.60
CA HIS A 135 -6.23 9.14 -6.59
C HIS A 135 -7.08 8.72 -7.79
N GLY A 136 -8.24 8.13 -7.52
CA GLY A 136 -9.11 7.57 -8.56
C GLY A 136 -9.99 8.60 -9.26
N SER A 137 -10.22 9.78 -8.67
CA SER A 137 -11.04 10.82 -9.29
C SER A 137 -10.28 12.12 -9.52
N VAL A 138 -10.53 12.75 -10.68
CA VAL A 138 -10.20 14.15 -10.92
C VAL A 138 -11.23 14.99 -10.16
N SER A 139 -11.18 14.99 -8.83
CA SER A 139 -12.06 15.86 -8.05
C SER A 139 -11.77 17.32 -8.42
N LYS A 140 -12.80 18.19 -8.36
CA LYS A 140 -12.75 19.60 -8.82
C LYS A 140 -11.83 20.52 -7.98
N GLY A 141 -10.87 19.97 -7.25
CA GLY A 141 -9.92 20.67 -6.40
C GLY A 141 -8.47 20.33 -6.75
N ALA A 142 -7.52 21.06 -6.16
CA ALA A 142 -6.10 20.77 -6.33
C ALA A 142 -5.77 19.37 -5.80
N GLU A 143 -5.05 18.58 -6.61
CA GLU A 143 -4.52 17.26 -6.24
C GLU A 143 -3.63 17.43 -5.00
N SER A 144 -4.10 16.96 -3.84
CA SER A 144 -3.40 17.20 -2.57
C SER A 144 -3.53 16.02 -1.62
N PHE A 145 -2.45 15.75 -0.90
CA PHE A 145 -2.50 14.90 0.29
C PHE A 145 -3.55 15.41 1.29
N SER A 146 -4.43 14.52 1.72
CA SER A 146 -5.53 14.77 2.63
C SER A 146 -5.09 14.91 4.10
N GLY A 147 -5.86 15.67 4.88
CA GLY A 147 -5.86 15.68 6.35
C GLY A 147 -4.56 16.10 7.07
N HIS A 148 -4.52 17.33 7.59
CA HIS A 148 -3.37 17.87 8.36
C HIS A 148 -3.36 17.48 9.86
N ASN A 149 -4.45 16.92 10.37
CA ASN A 149 -4.61 16.59 11.79
C ASN A 149 -4.27 15.12 12.05
N TYR A 150 -3.76 14.80 13.25
CA TYR A 150 -3.38 13.45 13.70
C TYR A 150 -4.50 12.38 13.65
N LYS A 151 -5.72 12.74 13.22
CA LYS A 151 -6.92 11.90 13.25
C LYS A 151 -7.43 11.46 11.87
N GLY A 152 -6.73 11.77 10.77
CA GLY A 152 -7.09 11.21 9.46
C GLY A 152 -6.41 11.86 8.28
N GLY A 153 -6.47 11.18 7.14
CA GLY A 153 -5.84 11.59 5.88
C GLY A 153 -4.37 11.21 5.77
N ASP A 154 -3.81 11.49 4.60
CA ASP A 154 -2.49 11.06 4.18
C ASP A 154 -1.37 11.56 5.11
N ILE A 155 -1.41 12.84 5.45
CA ILE A 155 -0.39 13.49 6.28
C ILE A 155 -0.54 13.02 7.74
N GLY A 156 -1.79 12.89 8.22
CA GLY A 156 -2.08 12.32 9.53
C GLY A 156 -1.54 10.91 9.70
N PHE A 157 -1.78 10.03 8.71
CA PHE A 157 -1.28 8.65 8.71
C PHE A 157 0.25 8.59 8.66
N SER A 158 0.87 9.40 7.80
CA SER A 158 2.34 9.52 7.71
C SER A 158 2.97 9.92 9.04
N LYS A 159 2.38 10.92 9.71
CA LYS A 159 2.85 11.41 11.01
C LYS A 159 2.68 10.38 12.12
N LEU A 160 1.55 9.68 12.15
CA LEU A 160 1.28 8.64 13.15
C LEU A 160 2.27 7.48 13.04
N ASN A 161 2.54 7.03 11.81
CA ASN A 161 3.42 5.90 11.54
C ASN A 161 4.89 6.29 11.38
N LYS A 162 5.20 7.58 11.31
CA LYS A 162 6.55 8.13 11.11
C LYS A 162 7.20 7.67 9.79
N ILE A 163 6.41 7.69 8.72
CA ILE A 163 6.80 7.21 7.38
C ILE A 163 6.53 8.29 6.32
N ASN A 164 7.15 8.15 5.14
CA ASN A 164 6.81 8.98 3.98
C ASN A 164 5.47 8.58 3.37
N ALA A 165 4.92 9.46 2.53
CA ALA A 165 3.78 9.14 1.68
C ALA A 165 4.06 9.47 0.22
N TYR A 166 3.54 8.64 -0.67
CA TYR A 166 3.52 8.89 -2.10
C TYR A 166 2.08 8.89 -2.62
N MET A 167 1.76 9.82 -3.49
CA MET A 167 0.44 9.93 -4.11
C MET A 167 0.61 10.05 -5.62
N ALA A 168 0.11 9.05 -6.34
CA ALA A 168 -0.04 9.09 -7.78
C ALA A 168 -1.34 9.81 -8.13
N SER A 169 -1.24 10.92 -8.85
CA SER A 169 -2.39 11.73 -9.21
C SER A 169 -3.02 11.31 -10.54
N PRO A 170 -4.29 11.68 -10.81
CA PRO A 170 -4.93 11.40 -12.09
C PRO A 170 -4.17 11.99 -13.29
N SER A 171 -3.44 13.08 -13.07
CA SER A 171 -2.53 13.70 -14.04
C SER A 171 -1.23 12.91 -14.28
N ARG A 172 -1.14 11.69 -13.74
CA ARG A 172 0.02 10.78 -13.80
C ARG A 172 1.29 11.38 -13.20
N ARG A 173 1.14 12.21 -12.18
CA ARG A 173 2.27 12.78 -11.42
C ARG A 173 2.41 12.04 -10.11
N LEU A 174 3.66 11.84 -9.68
CA LEU A 174 3.95 11.27 -8.38
C LEU A 174 4.37 12.38 -7.41
N TYR A 175 3.61 12.53 -6.35
CA TYR A 175 3.91 13.45 -5.25
C TYR A 175 4.45 12.68 -4.05
N LYS A 176 5.37 13.30 -3.31
CA LYS A 176 5.95 12.78 -2.08
C LYS A 176 5.74 13.77 -0.94
N PHE A 177 5.20 13.28 0.18
CA PHE A 177 5.32 13.93 1.48
C PHE A 177 6.55 13.37 2.22
N ASN A 178 7.53 14.23 2.46
CA ASN A 178 8.80 13.84 3.09
C ASN A 178 8.75 14.03 4.62
N PHE A 179 8.38 12.98 5.35
CA PHE A 179 8.27 13.01 6.80
C PHE A 179 9.63 13.22 7.48
N SER A 180 10.71 12.67 6.93
CA SER A 180 12.06 12.87 7.45
C SER A 180 12.55 14.32 7.33
N ALA A 181 12.15 15.04 6.28
CA ALA A 181 12.43 16.47 6.15
C ALA A 181 11.57 17.29 7.13
N PHE A 182 10.29 16.97 7.24
CA PHE A 182 9.36 17.60 8.19
C PHE A 182 9.87 17.57 9.63
N THR A 183 10.36 16.40 10.08
CA THR A 183 10.86 16.23 11.46
C THR A 183 12.17 16.97 11.74
N ARG A 184 13.07 17.08 10.75
CA ARG A 184 14.37 17.77 10.92
C ARG A 184 14.24 19.29 10.98
N ALA A 185 13.23 19.86 10.35
CA ALA A 185 13.05 21.32 10.24
C ALA A 185 12.32 21.97 11.43
N GLN A 186 11.90 21.21 12.44
CA GLN A 186 11.11 21.70 13.59
C GLN A 186 9.86 22.53 13.18
N SER A 187 8.92 21.85 12.51
CA SER A 187 7.52 22.25 12.26
C SER A 187 7.27 23.55 11.49
N SER A 188 7.25 23.47 10.16
CA SER A 188 6.46 24.36 9.30
C SER A 188 5.17 23.65 8.83
N ASP A 189 4.36 24.31 7.99
CA ASP A 189 3.19 23.68 7.40
C ASP A 189 3.62 22.44 6.59
N SER A 190 2.91 21.33 6.77
CA SER A 190 3.13 20.07 6.04
C SER A 190 3.17 20.22 4.51
N ARG A 191 2.54 21.26 3.96
CA ARG A 191 2.57 21.57 2.53
C ARG A 191 3.98 21.87 2.00
N ASP A 192 4.87 22.42 2.83
CA ASP A 192 6.25 22.75 2.45
C ASP A 192 7.11 21.50 2.18
N PHE A 193 6.63 20.32 2.62
CA PHE A 193 7.33 19.05 2.47
C PHE A 193 6.71 18.14 1.42
N VAL A 194 5.76 18.67 0.64
CA VAL A 194 5.17 17.99 -0.52
C VAL A 194 5.92 18.41 -1.79
N SER A 195 6.42 17.43 -2.54
CA SER A 195 7.17 17.66 -3.79
C SER A 195 6.77 16.68 -4.88
N GLU A 196 6.80 17.09 -6.14
CA GLU A 196 6.68 16.19 -7.30
C GLU A 196 8.03 15.47 -7.49
N VAL A 197 8.02 14.14 -7.61
CA VAL A 197 9.24 13.30 -7.60
C VAL A 197 9.37 12.37 -8.82
N GLY A 198 8.44 12.40 -9.77
CA GLY A 198 8.49 11.54 -10.97
C GLY A 198 7.43 11.85 -12.03
N LYS A 199 7.67 11.38 -13.26
CA LYS A 199 6.80 11.43 -14.45
C LYS A 199 7.00 10.21 -15.33
#